data_AF-A0A846ZR96-F1
#
_entry.id   AF-A0A846ZR96-F1
#
_cell.length_a   1.000
_cell.length_b   1.000
_cell.length_c   1.000
_cell.angle_alpha   90.00
_cell.angle_beta   90.00
_cell.angle_gamma   90.00
#
_symmetry.space_group_name_H-M   'P 1'
#
loop_
_entity.id
_entity.type
_entity.pdbx_description
1 polymer ?
#
loop_
_entity_poly.entity_id
_entity_poly.type
_entity_poly.pdbx_seq_one_letter_code
_entity_poly.pdbx_strand_id
1 'polypeptide(L)'
;MKKRNFSDINKAYKKNGFLASKGVIDEILGRDPRSSDGLAARYLRARGHEAGWHGSINFELAKKDYRHLIVEAHRFGSNGLLGFARVLYKENRAENFEEIKRLCEEAIDMDGNIKAKILLGFAYETFKKDYARASTHYFSSFLRGSKWGLGFYSSAKIRSGKPFVGLLSKFFFHALYPIFGLWDRSKSAIY
;
A
#
# COMPACT_ATOMS: atom_id res chain seq x y z
N MET A 1 -20.75 29.53 -7.75
CA MET A 1 -19.57 28.70 -8.13
C MET A 1 -19.87 27.24 -7.76
N LYS A 2 -19.72 26.27 -8.68
CA LYS A 2 -20.01 24.86 -8.40
C LYS A 2 -18.94 24.28 -7.46
N LYS A 3 -19.35 23.72 -6.32
CA LYS A 3 -18.44 23.13 -5.33
C LYS A 3 -17.74 21.91 -5.94
N ARG A 4 -16.40 21.92 -6.00
CA ARG A 4 -15.62 20.75 -6.43
C ARG A 4 -15.66 19.63 -5.40
N ASN A 5 -15.63 18.39 -5.86
CA ASN A 5 -15.68 17.16 -5.05
C ASN A 5 -14.65 16.14 -5.53
N PHE A 6 -14.57 14.97 -4.88
CA PHE A 6 -13.61 13.93 -5.25
C PHE A 6 -13.70 13.50 -6.72
N SER A 7 -14.90 13.46 -7.31
CA SER A 7 -15.08 13.10 -8.73
C SER A 7 -14.37 14.07 -9.68
N ASP A 8 -14.20 15.33 -9.26
CA ASP A 8 -13.52 16.35 -10.05
C ASP A 8 -11.99 16.17 -10.04
N ILE A 9 -11.43 15.52 -9.02
CA ILE A 9 -10.01 15.11 -9.01
C ILE A 9 -9.77 14.11 -10.15
N ASN A 10 -10.62 13.09 -10.28
CA ASN A 10 -10.51 12.09 -11.34
C ASN A 10 -10.68 12.69 -12.74
N LYS A 11 -11.59 13.66 -12.91
CA LYS A 11 -11.75 14.39 -14.18
C LYS A 11 -10.51 15.21 -14.52
N ALA A 12 -9.96 15.95 -13.54
CA ALA A 12 -8.76 16.74 -13.74
C ALA A 12 -7.56 15.85 -14.09
N TYR A 13 -7.41 14.72 -13.39
CA TYR A 13 -6.39 13.72 -13.66
C TYR A 13 -6.47 13.17 -15.09
N LYS A 14 -7.66 12.73 -15.53
CA LYS A 14 -7.87 12.21 -16.90
C LYS A 14 -7.59 13.24 -17.98
N LYS A 15 -7.84 14.52 -17.70
CA LYS A 15 -7.71 15.60 -18.68
C LYS A 15 -6.25 16.05 -18.86
N ASN A 16 -5.55 16.32 -17.76
CA ASN A 16 -4.27 17.02 -17.77
C ASN A 16 -3.23 16.40 -16.81
N GLY A 17 -3.44 15.16 -16.36
CA GLY A 17 -2.50 14.44 -15.50
C GLY A 17 -2.45 14.93 -14.05
N PHE A 18 -1.44 14.45 -13.31
CA PHE A 18 -1.33 14.64 -11.86
C PHE A 18 -1.16 16.10 -11.41
N LEU A 19 -0.43 16.92 -12.18
CA LEU A 19 -0.25 18.34 -11.87
C LEU A 19 -1.58 19.10 -11.85
N ALA A 20 -2.48 18.80 -12.78
CA ALA A 20 -3.80 19.44 -12.81
C ALA A 20 -4.71 18.95 -11.67
N SER A 21 -4.57 17.68 -11.25
CA SER A 21 -5.30 17.17 -10.08
C SER A 21 -4.87 17.82 -8.77
N LYS A 22 -3.62 18.30 -8.66
CA LYS A 22 -3.09 18.93 -7.45
C LYS A 22 -3.90 20.16 -7.05
N GLY A 23 -4.23 21.04 -8.00
CA GLY A 23 -5.02 22.24 -7.72
C GLY A 23 -6.42 21.93 -7.20
N VAL A 24 -7.05 20.85 -7.70
CA VAL A 24 -8.36 20.39 -7.21
C VAL A 24 -8.23 19.78 -5.81
N ILE A 25 -7.18 19.00 -5.56
CA ILE A 25 -6.88 18.42 -4.24
C ILE A 25 -6.70 19.53 -3.21
N ASP A 26 -5.89 20.54 -3.49
CA ASP A 26 -5.62 21.63 -2.55
C ASP A 26 -6.87 22.49 -2.29
N GLU A 27 -7.73 22.70 -3.30
CA GLU A 27 -9.04 23.38 -3.12
C GLU A 27 -9.98 22.60 -2.19
N ILE A 28 -10.09 21.27 -2.37
CA ILE A 28 -10.93 20.42 -1.51
C ILE A 28 -10.41 20.44 -0.06
N LEU A 29 -9.08 20.35 0.11
CA LEU A 29 -8.45 20.37 1.43
C LEU A 29 -8.55 21.73 2.12
N GLY A 30 -8.48 22.84 1.36
CA GLY A 30 -8.65 24.18 1.91
C GLY A 30 -10.07 24.45 2.40
N ARG A 31 -11.08 23.81 1.80
CA ARG A 31 -12.48 23.98 2.17
C ARG A 31 -12.90 23.13 3.37
N ASP A 32 -12.69 21.82 3.28
CA ASP A 32 -13.10 20.90 4.34
C ASP A 32 -12.14 19.69 4.39
N PRO A 33 -11.01 19.82 5.12
CA PRO A 33 -9.98 18.80 5.16
C PRO A 33 -10.38 17.54 5.93
N ARG A 34 -11.51 17.57 6.69
CA ARG A 34 -11.99 16.44 7.49
C ARG A 34 -13.22 15.76 6.88
N SER A 35 -13.82 16.30 5.83
CA SER A 35 -14.84 15.59 5.02
C SER A 35 -14.30 14.29 4.42
N SER A 36 -15.16 13.36 4.03
CA SER A 36 -14.75 12.14 3.32
C SER A 36 -13.97 12.44 2.04
N ASP A 37 -14.39 13.46 1.29
CA ASP A 37 -13.67 13.97 0.12
C ASP A 37 -12.31 14.57 0.51
N GLY A 38 -12.22 15.28 1.62
CA GLY A 38 -10.99 15.82 2.18
C GLY A 38 -9.99 14.73 2.57
N LEU A 39 -10.44 13.67 3.23
CA LEU A 39 -9.60 12.52 3.58
C LEU A 39 -9.10 11.79 2.33
N ALA A 40 -9.97 11.57 1.34
CA ALA A 40 -9.59 10.96 0.08
C ALA A 40 -8.61 11.84 -0.73
N ALA A 41 -8.85 13.15 -0.78
CA ALA A 41 -7.96 14.12 -1.42
C ALA A 41 -6.59 14.15 -0.71
N ARG A 42 -6.56 14.12 0.62
CA ARG A 42 -5.32 14.05 1.41
C ARG A 42 -4.53 12.79 1.12
N TYR A 43 -5.20 11.65 1.02
CA TYR A 43 -4.55 10.39 0.65
C TYR A 43 -3.92 10.45 -0.75
N LEU A 44 -4.61 11.04 -1.73
CA LEU A 44 -4.06 11.25 -3.06
C LEU A 44 -2.88 12.23 -3.04
N ARG A 45 -2.93 13.28 -2.21
CA ARG A 45 -1.80 14.20 -2.04
C ARG A 45 -0.58 13.49 -1.45
N ALA A 46 -0.78 12.68 -0.41
CA ALA A 46 0.27 11.87 0.19
C ALA A 46 0.92 10.93 -0.82
N ARG A 47 0.11 10.22 -1.63
CA ARG A 47 0.61 9.38 -2.74
C ARG A 47 1.37 10.19 -3.77
N GLY A 48 0.89 11.39 -4.11
CA GLY A 48 1.57 12.28 -5.04
C GLY A 48 2.94 12.74 -4.54
N HIS A 49 3.08 13.02 -3.24
CA HIS A 49 4.37 13.32 -2.62
C HIS A 49 5.28 12.08 -2.55
N GLU A 50 4.73 10.91 -2.22
CA GLU A 50 5.45 9.65 -2.15
C GLU A 50 6.02 9.22 -3.52
N ALA A 51 5.26 9.43 -4.59
CA ALA A 51 5.60 8.95 -5.93
C ALA A 51 6.23 10.04 -6.83
N GLY A 52 6.33 11.29 -6.36
CA GLY A 52 6.85 12.40 -7.16
C GLY A 52 5.89 12.85 -8.27
N TRP A 53 4.57 12.65 -8.11
CA TRP A 53 3.60 13.07 -9.13
C TRP A 53 3.38 14.58 -9.19
N HIS A 54 3.75 15.29 -8.12
CA HIS A 54 3.59 16.74 -7.97
C HIS A 54 4.93 17.49 -8.04
N GLY A 55 5.99 16.86 -8.58
CA GLY A 55 7.35 17.38 -8.60
C GLY A 55 8.34 16.30 -8.18
N SER A 56 9.26 16.62 -7.27
CA SER A 56 10.15 15.63 -6.69
C SER A 56 9.45 14.78 -5.61
N ILE A 57 10.01 13.59 -5.35
CA ILE A 57 9.63 12.78 -4.19
C ILE A 57 9.87 13.59 -2.92
N ASN A 58 8.87 13.62 -2.04
CA ASN A 58 8.95 14.27 -0.74
C ASN A 58 8.32 13.40 0.35
N PHE A 59 9.15 12.57 0.98
CA PHE A 59 8.70 11.65 2.02
C PHE A 59 8.22 12.35 3.29
N GLU A 60 8.76 13.51 3.64
CA GLU A 60 8.31 14.26 4.82
C GLU A 60 6.87 14.78 4.66
N LEU A 61 6.54 15.35 3.50
CA LEU A 61 5.17 15.77 3.21
C LEU A 61 4.21 14.58 3.11
N ALA A 62 4.65 13.48 2.49
CA ALA A 62 3.85 12.25 2.44
C ALA A 62 3.54 11.72 3.85
N LYS A 63 4.56 11.61 4.72
CA LYS A 63 4.41 11.18 6.13
C LYS A 63 3.50 12.13 6.91
N LYS A 64 3.60 13.44 6.71
CA LYS A 64 2.72 14.42 7.35
C LYS A 64 1.26 14.17 6.99
N ASP A 65 0.95 13.97 5.71
CA ASP A 65 -0.42 13.70 5.28
C ASP A 65 -0.92 12.32 5.76
N TYR A 66 -0.07 11.29 5.74
CA TYR A 66 -0.44 9.98 6.28
C TYR A 66 -0.71 10.01 7.79
N ARG A 67 0.02 10.79 8.59
CA ARG A 67 -0.27 10.95 10.04
C ARG A 67 -1.68 11.48 10.27
N HIS A 68 -2.11 12.47 9.49
CA HIS A 68 -3.49 12.96 9.60
C HIS A 68 -4.51 11.88 9.25
N LEU A 69 -4.24 11.02 8.27
CA LEU A 69 -5.12 9.91 7.92
C LEU A 69 -5.14 8.81 8.97
N ILE A 70 -4.03 8.60 9.68
CA ILE A 70 -3.95 7.66 10.82
C ILE A 70 -4.83 8.14 11.97
N VAL A 71 -4.81 9.44 12.29
CA VAL A 71 -5.72 10.02 13.31
C VAL A 71 -7.18 9.80 12.93
N GLU A 72 -7.50 9.85 11.64
CA GLU A 72 -8.84 9.65 11.09
C GLU A 72 -9.12 8.19 10.67
N ALA A 73 -8.34 7.22 11.16
CA ALA A 73 -8.42 5.82 10.70
C ALA A 73 -9.80 5.19 10.94
N HIS A 74 -10.51 5.60 12.01
CA HIS A 74 -11.89 5.18 12.28
C HIS A 74 -12.88 5.54 11.14
N ARG A 75 -12.55 6.52 10.29
CA ARG A 75 -13.35 6.96 9.13
C ARG A 75 -12.74 6.57 7.79
N PHE A 76 -11.41 6.50 7.72
CA PHE A 76 -10.68 6.28 6.47
C PHE A 76 -10.14 4.86 6.28
N GLY A 77 -10.20 4.04 7.34
CA GLY A 77 -9.61 2.71 7.41
C GLY A 77 -8.08 2.74 7.48
N SER A 78 -7.48 1.56 7.29
CA SER A 78 -6.04 1.34 7.51
C SER A 78 -5.11 1.92 6.42
N ASN A 79 -5.65 2.60 5.40
CA ASN A 79 -4.86 3.12 4.27
C ASN A 79 -3.82 4.17 4.69
N GLY A 80 -4.09 4.93 5.75
CA GLY A 80 -3.13 5.86 6.34
C GLY A 80 -1.91 5.13 6.93
N LEU A 81 -2.16 4.07 7.72
CA LEU A 81 -1.15 3.21 8.33
C LEU A 81 -0.27 2.54 7.25
N LEU A 82 -0.90 1.89 6.28
CA LEU A 82 -0.20 1.26 5.15
C LEU A 82 0.63 2.29 4.35
N GLY A 83 0.09 3.48 4.12
CA GLY A 83 0.77 4.55 3.41
C GLY A 83 2.03 4.99 4.13
N PHE A 84 1.94 5.23 5.44
CA PHE A 84 3.08 5.61 6.26
C PHE A 84 4.15 4.51 6.28
N ALA A 85 3.76 3.26 6.52
CA ALA A 85 4.67 2.12 6.53
C ALA A 85 5.41 1.96 5.19
N ARG A 86 4.74 2.21 4.06
CA ARG A 86 5.35 2.14 2.74
C ARG A 86 6.38 3.25 2.50
N VAL A 87 6.14 4.46 3.00
CA VAL A 87 7.14 5.53 2.94
C VAL A 87 8.38 5.14 3.74
N LEU A 88 8.20 4.66 4.98
CA LEU A 88 9.31 4.18 5.81
C LEU A 88 10.10 3.04 5.15
N TYR A 89 9.42 2.13 4.46
CA TYR A 89 10.05 1.07 3.68
C TYR A 89 10.87 1.63 2.51
N LYS A 90 10.33 2.61 1.77
CA LYS A 90 11.01 3.28 0.63
C LYS A 90 12.23 4.09 1.06
N GLU A 91 12.26 4.62 2.28
CA GLU A 91 13.46 5.24 2.86
C GLU A 91 14.61 4.23 3.05
N ASN A 92 14.32 2.93 3.02
CA ASN A 92 15.29 1.83 3.02
C ASN A 92 16.30 1.88 4.19
N ARG A 93 15.81 2.24 5.39
CA ARG A 93 16.62 2.27 6.62
C ARG A 93 16.23 1.10 7.51
N ALA A 94 17.20 0.30 7.95
CA ALA A 94 16.93 -0.87 8.80
C ALA A 94 16.29 -0.49 10.14
N GLU A 95 16.59 0.70 10.67
CA GLU A 95 16.01 1.26 11.90
C GLU A 95 14.48 1.43 11.82
N ASN A 96 13.92 1.60 10.61
CA ASN A 96 12.49 1.76 10.41
C ASN A 96 11.71 0.45 10.59
N PHE A 97 12.38 -0.70 10.67
CA PHE A 97 11.73 -2.01 10.62
C PHE A 97 10.64 -2.18 11.69
N GLU A 98 10.91 -1.85 12.95
CA GLU A 98 9.94 -2.07 14.03
C GLU A 98 8.70 -1.19 13.86
N GLU A 99 8.86 0.03 13.36
CA GLU A 99 7.73 0.91 13.09
C GLU A 99 6.93 0.45 11.86
N ILE A 100 7.60 -0.01 10.79
CA ILE A 100 6.94 -0.64 9.64
C ILE A 100 6.12 -1.85 10.11
N LYS A 101 6.69 -2.69 10.97
CA LYS A 101 6.03 -3.86 11.55
C LYS A 101 4.79 -3.43 12.32
N ARG A 102 4.93 -2.51 13.29
CA ARG A 102 3.83 -2.01 14.11
C ARG A 102 2.68 -1.46 13.26
N LEU A 103 2.98 -0.58 12.30
CA LEU A 103 1.98 0.03 11.40
C LEU A 103 1.29 -1.01 10.51
N CYS A 104 2.03 -2.01 10.01
CA CYS A 104 1.44 -3.07 9.20
C CYS A 104 0.54 -3.99 10.03
N GLU A 105 0.96 -4.37 11.23
CA GLU A 105 0.17 -5.20 12.16
C GLU A 105 -1.13 -4.47 12.53
N GLU A 106 -1.06 -3.19 12.90
CA GLU A 106 -2.23 -2.36 13.20
C GLU A 106 -3.20 -2.26 11.99
N ALA A 107 -2.68 -2.12 10.78
CA ALA A 107 -3.49 -2.12 9.57
C ALA A 107 -4.17 -3.47 9.31
N ILE A 108 -3.49 -4.58 9.60
CA ILE A 108 -4.04 -5.94 9.45
C ILE A 108 -5.12 -6.20 10.49
N ASP A 109 -4.93 -5.76 11.73
CA ASP A 109 -5.88 -5.97 12.81
C ASP A 109 -7.16 -5.15 12.60
N MET A 110 -7.03 -3.95 12.02
CA MET A 110 -8.15 -3.04 11.77
C MET A 110 -9.14 -3.57 10.72
N ASP A 111 -8.66 -4.01 9.56
CA ASP A 111 -9.54 -4.40 8.44
C ASP A 111 -9.01 -5.57 7.59
N GLY A 112 -7.99 -6.28 8.09
CA GLY A 112 -7.38 -7.40 7.38
C GLY A 112 -6.51 -6.99 6.20
N ASN A 113 -5.99 -5.75 6.18
CA ASN A 113 -5.31 -5.14 5.04
C ASN A 113 -4.30 -6.07 4.34
N ILE A 114 -4.69 -6.54 3.16
CA ILE A 114 -3.92 -7.50 2.37
C ILE A 114 -2.57 -6.92 1.91
N LYS A 115 -2.53 -5.62 1.60
CA LYS A 115 -1.30 -4.96 1.15
C LYS A 115 -0.33 -4.76 2.31
N ALA A 116 -0.82 -4.53 3.53
CA ALA A 116 0.01 -4.49 4.73
C ALA A 116 0.67 -5.84 5.01
N LYS A 117 -0.04 -6.97 4.82
CA LYS A 117 0.57 -8.31 4.93
C LYS A 117 1.75 -8.48 3.97
N ILE A 118 1.57 -8.05 2.71
CA ILE A 118 2.65 -8.18 1.72
C ILE A 118 3.83 -7.26 2.08
N LEU A 119 3.57 -6.02 2.46
CA LEU A 119 4.61 -5.08 2.89
C LEU A 119 5.37 -5.59 4.11
N LEU A 120 4.69 -6.19 5.08
CA LEU A 120 5.32 -6.81 6.24
C LEU A 120 6.23 -7.97 5.83
N GLY A 121 5.80 -8.80 4.87
CA GLY A 121 6.64 -9.81 4.25
C GLY A 121 7.92 -9.22 3.64
N PHE A 122 7.79 -8.15 2.84
CA PHE A 122 8.95 -7.46 2.26
C PHE A 122 9.88 -6.88 3.33
N ALA A 123 9.35 -6.32 4.42
CA ALA A 123 10.15 -5.77 5.50
C ALA A 123 11.01 -6.85 6.19
N TYR A 124 10.43 -8.03 6.45
CA TYR A 124 11.18 -9.17 7.01
C TYR A 124 12.28 -9.67 6.06
N GLU A 125 12.01 -9.79 4.75
CA GLU A 125 13.03 -10.19 3.78
C GLU A 125 14.15 -9.15 3.66
N THR A 126 13.79 -7.87 3.55
CA THR A 126 14.74 -6.81 3.26
C THR A 126 15.64 -6.52 4.46
N PHE A 127 15.05 -6.29 5.63
CA PHE A 127 15.77 -5.76 6.81
C PHE A 127 16.21 -6.83 7.81
N LYS A 128 15.58 -8.00 7.84
CA LYS A 128 15.91 -9.08 8.78
C LYS A 128 16.43 -10.36 8.11
N LYS A 129 16.31 -10.47 6.78
CA LYS A 129 16.59 -11.71 6.02
C LYS A 129 15.80 -12.91 6.56
N ASP A 130 14.66 -12.67 7.20
CA ASP A 130 13.81 -13.71 7.78
C ASP A 130 12.76 -14.17 6.76
N TYR A 131 13.18 -15.05 5.87
CA TYR A 131 12.32 -15.62 4.83
C TYR A 131 11.21 -16.52 5.39
N ALA A 132 11.39 -17.08 6.59
CA ALA A 132 10.38 -17.92 7.23
C ALA A 132 9.17 -17.08 7.64
N ARG A 133 9.40 -15.98 8.37
CA ARG A 133 8.34 -15.02 8.72
C ARG A 133 7.75 -14.34 7.49
N ALA A 134 8.59 -13.93 6.53
CA ALA A 134 8.11 -13.35 5.29
C ALA A 134 7.13 -14.28 4.54
N SER A 135 7.49 -15.57 4.41
CA SER A 135 6.62 -16.56 3.75
C SER A 135 5.27 -16.69 4.44
N THR A 136 5.22 -16.58 5.77
CA THR A 136 3.97 -16.65 6.54
C THR A 136 3.03 -15.51 6.17
N HIS A 137 3.55 -14.29 6.08
CA HIS A 137 2.75 -13.13 5.68
C HIS A 137 2.30 -13.18 4.22
N TYR A 138 3.17 -13.62 3.31
CA TYR A 138 2.82 -13.80 1.89
C TYR A 138 1.74 -14.86 1.68
N PHE A 139 1.82 -15.99 2.40
CA PHE A 139 0.78 -17.01 2.32
C PHE A 139 -0.54 -16.50 2.91
N SER A 140 -0.48 -15.79 4.04
CA SER A 140 -1.65 -15.17 4.66
C SER A 140 -2.32 -14.11 3.78
N SER A 141 -1.57 -13.39 2.95
CA SER A 141 -2.15 -12.45 1.96
C SER A 141 -2.80 -13.18 0.79
N PHE A 142 -2.22 -14.31 0.36
CA PHE A 142 -2.82 -15.18 -0.65
C PHE A 142 -4.16 -15.76 -0.21
N LEU A 143 -4.23 -16.30 1.01
CA LEU A 143 -5.48 -16.83 1.57
C LEU A 143 -6.60 -15.77 1.68
N ARG A 144 -6.25 -14.48 1.70
CA ARG A 144 -7.20 -13.36 1.70
C ARG A 144 -7.52 -12.82 0.30
N GLY A 145 -7.00 -13.45 -0.76
CA GLY A 145 -7.31 -13.13 -2.15
C GLY A 145 -6.29 -12.25 -2.86
N SER A 146 -5.04 -12.15 -2.39
CA SER A 146 -3.96 -11.61 -3.23
C SER A 146 -3.28 -12.72 -4.02
N LYS A 147 -3.46 -12.71 -5.34
CA LYS A 147 -2.73 -13.64 -6.22
C LYS A 147 -1.21 -13.54 -6.07
N TRP A 148 -0.70 -12.34 -5.80
CA TRP A 148 0.72 -12.07 -5.66
C TRP A 148 1.32 -12.73 -4.40
N GLY A 149 0.52 -12.96 -3.37
CA GLY A 149 0.95 -13.62 -2.14
C GLY A 149 1.57 -14.99 -2.40
N LEU A 150 1.02 -15.79 -3.31
CA LEU A 150 1.58 -17.12 -3.63
C LEU A 150 2.91 -17.03 -4.38
N GLY A 151 3.05 -16.04 -5.27
CA GLY A 151 4.30 -15.75 -5.96
C GLY A 151 5.42 -15.37 -4.99
N PHE A 152 5.14 -14.44 -4.07
CA PHE A 152 6.11 -14.04 -3.04
C PHE A 152 6.40 -15.16 -2.05
N TYR A 153 5.39 -15.94 -1.64
CA TYR A 153 5.55 -17.13 -0.81
C TYR A 153 6.52 -18.14 -1.44
N SER A 154 6.32 -18.44 -2.73
CA SER A 154 7.19 -19.33 -3.50
C SER A 154 8.65 -18.84 -3.45
N SER A 155 8.88 -17.57 -3.77
CA SER A 155 10.23 -16.97 -3.75
C SER A 155 10.87 -17.03 -2.36
N ALA A 156 10.11 -16.71 -1.31
CA ALA A 156 10.59 -16.80 0.07
C ALA A 156 10.95 -18.24 0.47
N LYS A 157 10.16 -19.24 0.06
CA LYS A 157 10.46 -20.65 0.35
C LYS A 157 11.74 -21.12 -0.33
N ILE A 158 11.98 -20.75 -1.59
CA ILE A 158 13.23 -21.04 -2.29
C ILE A 158 14.42 -20.43 -1.53
N ARG A 159 14.33 -19.15 -1.15
CA ARG A 159 15.39 -18.45 -0.40
C ARG A 159 15.61 -19.00 1.02
N SER A 160 14.57 -19.57 1.63
CA SER A 160 14.64 -20.21 2.96
C SER A 160 15.22 -21.64 2.95
N GLY A 161 15.71 -22.14 1.80
CA GLY A 161 16.25 -23.50 1.68
C GLY A 161 15.18 -24.59 1.49
N LYS A 162 13.95 -24.22 1.10
CA LYS A 162 12.85 -25.16 0.79
C LYS A 162 12.46 -25.10 -0.70
N PRO A 163 13.39 -25.42 -1.63
CA PRO A 163 13.20 -25.20 -3.06
C PRO A 163 12.06 -26.04 -3.66
N PHE A 164 11.87 -27.28 -3.21
CA PHE A 164 10.79 -28.13 -3.71
C PHE A 164 9.41 -27.53 -3.42
N VAL A 165 9.17 -27.09 -2.19
CA VAL A 165 7.92 -26.41 -1.79
C VAL A 165 7.73 -25.12 -2.59
N GLY A 166 8.79 -24.37 -2.80
CA GLY A 166 8.77 -23.15 -3.60
C GLY A 166 8.40 -23.41 -5.06
N LEU A 167 9.06 -24.37 -5.72
CA LEU A 167 8.79 -24.74 -7.12
C LEU A 167 7.37 -25.27 -7.31
N LEU A 168 6.88 -26.12 -6.40
CA LEU A 168 5.51 -26.61 -6.42
C LEU A 168 4.51 -25.45 -6.32
N SER A 169 4.76 -24.51 -5.39
CA SER A 169 3.92 -23.32 -5.22
C SER A 169 3.95 -22.40 -6.45
N LYS A 170 5.11 -22.28 -7.10
CA LYS A 170 5.28 -21.53 -8.34
C LYS A 170 4.48 -22.14 -9.49
N PHE A 171 4.50 -23.47 -9.61
CA PHE A 171 3.69 -24.19 -10.58
C PHE A 171 2.20 -23.90 -10.36
N PHE A 172 1.70 -24.04 -9.13
CA PHE A 172 0.30 -23.70 -8.80
C PHE A 172 -0.04 -22.25 -9.09
N PHE A 173 0.86 -21.31 -8.80
CA PHE A 173 0.68 -19.89 -9.14
C PHE A 173 0.47 -19.68 -10.64
N HIS A 174 1.28 -20.31 -11.49
CA HIS A 174 1.15 -20.18 -12.94
C HIS A 174 -0.05 -20.94 -13.50
N ALA A 175 -0.30 -22.16 -13.03
CA ALA A 175 -1.42 -22.99 -13.48
C ALA A 175 -2.78 -22.35 -13.17
N LEU A 176 -2.91 -21.71 -12.00
CA LEU A 176 -4.15 -21.07 -11.56
C LEU A 176 -4.18 -19.57 -11.86
N TYR A 177 -3.15 -19.02 -12.51
CA TYR A 177 -3.06 -17.59 -12.84
C TYR A 177 -4.29 -17.05 -13.59
N PRO A 178 -4.87 -17.77 -14.59
CA PRO A 178 -6.06 -17.31 -15.30
C PRO A 178 -7.29 -17.18 -14.38
N ILE A 179 -7.42 -18.08 -13.40
CA ILE A 179 -8.53 -18.12 -12.45
C ILE A 179 -8.36 -17.05 -11.37
N PHE A 180 -7.12 -16.83 -10.92
CA PHE A 180 -6.81 -15.81 -9.91
C PHE A 180 -7.09 -14.38 -10.34
N GLY A 181 -7.14 -14.10 -11.65
CA GLY A 181 -7.54 -12.78 -12.17
C GLY A 181 -8.94 -12.33 -11.74
N LEU A 182 -9.86 -13.29 -11.56
CA LEU A 182 -11.25 -13.03 -11.15
C LEU A 182 -11.40 -12.86 -9.63
N TRP A 183 -10.47 -13.43 -8.85
CA TRP A 183 -10.51 -13.46 -7.38
C TRP A 183 -9.55 -12.45 -6.71
N ASP A 184 -8.71 -11.76 -7.50
CA ASP A 184 -7.71 -10.84 -6.97
C ASP A 184 -8.34 -9.60 -6.33
N ARG A 185 -8.33 -9.56 -5.00
CA ARG A 185 -8.78 -8.43 -4.18
C ARG A 185 -7.68 -7.40 -3.93
N SER A 186 -6.46 -7.64 -4.42
CA SER A 186 -5.33 -6.73 -4.24
C SER A 186 -5.22 -5.63 -5.30
N LYS A 187 -6.26 -5.43 -6.14
CA LYS A 187 -6.25 -4.50 -7.29
C LYS A 187 -5.54 -3.17 -6.99
N SER A 188 -4.62 -2.84 -7.91
CA SER A 188 -3.52 -1.86 -7.90
C SER A 188 -2.28 -2.28 -7.10
N ALA A 189 -1.22 -2.52 -7.87
CA ALA A 189 0.08 -3.03 -7.46
C ALA A 189 0.72 -2.18 -6.34
N ILE A 190 1.61 -2.82 -5.60
CA ILE A 190 2.39 -2.29 -4.48
C ILE A 190 3.51 -1.36 -5.00
N TYR A 191 3.19 -0.51 -5.98
CA TYR A 191 4.07 0.52 -6.54
C TYR A 191 3.35 1.88 -6.45
#